data_AF-A0A1I0EN64-F1
#
_entry.id   AF-A0A1I0EN64-F1
#
_cell.length_a   1.000
_cell.length_b   1.000
_cell.length_c   1.000
_cell.angle_alpha   90.00
_cell.angle_beta   90.00
_cell.angle_gamma   90.00
#
_symmetry.space_group_name_H-M   'P 1'
#
loop_
_entity.id
_entity.type
_entity.pdbx_description
1 polymer ?
#
loop_
_entity_poly.entity_id
_entity_poly.type
_entity_poly.pdbx_seq_one_letter_code
_entity_poly.pdbx_strand_id
1 'polypeptide(L)'
;MKPRYTYIPSKDFINDLTFSYVETYSFQRGKEFELQQKEFDKEYEKLKSRKSKTNNLTVEEEERFLFLNKLCGFTQYLLDDTNQFHYSSKKTNTFNLTDTKVELLKNILRTEIIDIPSWMCAPMYRDAFVFFDKQDNIVSVLNICLSCQYMETSKFNHITSDWKTYDLLKLFFIDIGHEVEDPKRFPG
;
A
#
# COMPACT_ATOMS: atom_id res chain seq x y z
N MET A 1 -8.36 -22.96 -6.47
CA MET A 1 -7.80 -22.31 -7.67
C MET A 1 -6.45 -21.73 -7.28
N LYS A 2 -5.36 -22.00 -8.01
CA LYS A 2 -4.05 -21.41 -7.66
C LYS A 2 -4.09 -19.90 -7.99
N PRO A 3 -3.61 -19.03 -7.09
CA PRO A 3 -3.53 -17.60 -7.40
C PRO A 3 -2.66 -17.38 -8.64
N ARG A 4 -3.13 -16.52 -9.55
CA ARG A 4 -2.39 -16.13 -10.75
C ARG A 4 -1.64 -14.86 -10.43
N TYR A 5 -0.32 -14.98 -10.39
CA TYR A 5 0.58 -13.85 -10.18
C TYR A 5 0.91 -13.20 -11.52
N THR A 6 0.91 -11.87 -11.56
CA THR A 6 1.45 -11.10 -12.69
C THR A 6 2.61 -10.24 -12.22
N TYR A 7 3.61 -10.09 -13.06
CA TYR A 7 4.78 -9.25 -12.80
C TYR A 7 4.93 -8.28 -13.96
N ILE A 8 4.84 -6.98 -13.68
CA ILE A 8 4.96 -5.91 -14.67
C ILE A 8 6.17 -5.07 -14.27
N PRO A 9 7.17 -4.86 -15.14
CA PRO A 9 8.24 -3.91 -14.86
C PRO A 9 7.68 -2.51 -14.59
N SER A 10 8.19 -1.80 -13.58
CA SER A 10 7.70 -0.46 -13.24
C SER A 10 7.77 0.53 -14.40
N LYS A 11 8.79 0.39 -15.26
CA LYS A 11 8.94 1.21 -16.46
C LYS A 11 7.78 0.99 -17.44
N ASP A 12 7.31 -0.24 -17.58
CA ASP A 12 6.23 -0.60 -18.50
C ASP A 12 4.90 -0.12 -17.90
N PHE A 13 4.68 -0.36 -16.60
CA PHE A 13 3.53 0.15 -15.85
C PHE A 13 3.34 1.66 -16.04
N ILE A 14 4.38 2.47 -15.80
CA ILE A 14 4.24 3.93 -15.86
C ILE A 14 4.17 4.48 -17.28
N ASN A 15 4.72 3.76 -18.27
CA ASN A 15 4.65 4.18 -19.67
C ASN A 15 3.29 3.91 -20.30
N ASP A 16 2.64 2.80 -19.92
CA ASP A 16 1.35 2.40 -20.45
C ASP A 16 0.18 3.09 -19.71
N LEU A 17 0.43 3.61 -18.51
CA LEU A 17 -0.58 4.27 -17.69
C LEU A 17 -0.93 5.67 -18.22
N THR A 18 -2.19 5.86 -18.60
CA THR A 18 -2.75 7.18 -18.96
C THR A 18 -3.52 7.75 -17.78
N PHE A 19 -3.09 8.90 -17.27
CA PHE A 19 -3.72 9.59 -16.13
C PHE A 19 -3.58 11.11 -16.26
N SER A 20 -4.36 11.85 -15.48
CA SER A 20 -4.43 13.32 -15.50
C SER A 20 -3.84 13.97 -14.25
N TYR A 21 -3.96 13.32 -13.10
CA TYR A 21 -3.28 13.72 -11.87
C TYR A 21 -3.01 12.49 -10.99
N VAL A 22 -2.13 12.67 -10.01
CA VAL A 22 -1.78 11.63 -9.04
C VAL A 22 -1.93 12.19 -7.63
N GLU A 23 -2.48 11.39 -6.74
CA GLU A 23 -2.50 11.67 -5.30
C GLU A 23 -1.56 10.72 -4.57
N THR A 24 -1.02 11.18 -3.46
CA THR A 24 -0.13 10.38 -2.62
C THR A 24 -0.77 10.15 -1.26
N TYR A 25 -0.65 8.93 -0.76
CA TYR A 25 -1.28 8.51 0.49
C TYR A 25 -0.27 7.87 1.42
N SER A 26 -0.46 8.14 2.71
CA SER A 26 0.22 7.46 3.80
C SER A 26 -0.81 6.71 4.64
N PHE A 27 -0.53 5.46 5.01
CA PHE A 27 -1.45 4.63 5.77
C PHE A 27 -0.70 3.58 6.60
N GLN A 28 -1.44 2.89 7.49
CA GLN A 28 -0.89 1.87 8.39
C GLN A 28 0.34 2.35 9.18
N ARG A 29 0.33 3.57 9.71
CA ARG A 29 1.42 4.12 10.51
C ARG A 29 0.93 5.10 11.58
N GLY A 30 1.82 5.38 12.52
CA GLY A 30 1.55 6.28 13.64
C GLY A 30 1.01 5.55 14.86
N LYS A 31 1.18 6.20 16.01
CA LYS A 31 0.84 5.62 17.33
C LYS A 31 -0.64 5.24 17.45
N GLU A 32 -1.53 6.04 16.89
CA GLU A 32 -2.98 5.78 16.91
C GLU A 32 -3.32 4.49 16.16
N PHE A 33 -2.80 4.34 14.93
CA PHE A 33 -2.96 3.12 14.15
C PHE A 33 -2.41 1.89 14.88
N GLU A 34 -1.20 1.99 15.45
CA GLU A 34 -0.59 0.85 16.15
C GLU A 34 -1.38 0.42 17.40
N LEU A 35 -1.93 1.38 18.14
CA LEU A 35 -2.79 1.09 19.30
C LEU A 35 -4.09 0.44 18.83
N GLN A 36 -4.72 0.98 17.79
CA GLN A 36 -5.96 0.44 17.25
C GLN A 36 -5.77 -0.96 16.66
N GLN A 37 -4.70 -1.19 15.91
CA GLN A 37 -4.38 -2.50 15.33
C GLN A 37 -4.17 -3.56 16.43
N LYS A 38 -3.50 -3.20 17.53
CA LYS A 38 -3.34 -4.11 18.69
C LYS A 38 -4.68 -4.50 19.30
N GLU A 39 -5.64 -3.57 19.39
CA GLU A 39 -6.98 -3.89 19.88
C GLU A 39 -7.76 -4.75 18.87
N PHE A 40 -7.63 -4.46 17.57
CA PHE A 40 -8.22 -5.27 16.51
C PHE A 40 -7.69 -6.71 16.51
N ASP A 41 -6.38 -6.91 16.64
CA ASP A 41 -5.77 -8.24 16.67
C ASP A 41 -6.25 -9.06 17.88
N LYS A 42 -6.34 -8.43 19.07
CA LYS A 42 -6.86 -9.07 20.28
C LYS A 42 -8.32 -9.49 20.11
N GLU A 43 -9.14 -8.59 19.58
CA GLU A 43 -10.57 -8.83 19.34
C GLU A 43 -10.77 -9.94 18.29
N TYR A 44 -10.00 -9.88 17.20
CA TYR A 44 -10.02 -10.85 16.12
C TYR A 44 -9.68 -12.26 16.63
N GLU A 45 -8.59 -12.42 17.38
CA GLU A 45 -8.18 -13.73 17.89
C GLU A 45 -9.20 -14.29 18.91
N LYS A 46 -9.82 -13.43 19.73
CA LYS A 46 -10.92 -13.84 20.62
C LYS A 46 -12.11 -14.37 19.83
N LEU A 47 -12.59 -13.62 18.83
CA LEU A 47 -13.74 -14.01 18.01
C LEU A 47 -13.43 -15.25 17.17
N LYS A 48 -12.25 -15.32 16.55
CA LYS A 48 -11.75 -16.48 15.80
C LYS A 48 -11.71 -17.75 16.66
N SER A 49 -11.16 -17.66 17.87
CA SER A 49 -11.09 -18.80 18.80
C SER A 49 -12.49 -19.29 19.19
N ARG A 50 -13.41 -18.37 19.51
CA ARG A 50 -14.79 -18.73 19.87
C ARG A 50 -15.55 -19.31 18.68
N LYS A 51 -15.44 -18.73 17.50
CA LYS A 51 -16.02 -19.28 16.27
C LYS A 51 -15.52 -20.69 15.99
N SER A 52 -14.23 -20.94 16.12
CA SER A 52 -13.64 -22.27 15.90
C SER A 52 -14.01 -23.31 16.95
N LYS A 53 -14.19 -22.92 18.22
CA LYS A 53 -14.43 -23.87 19.33
C LYS A 53 -15.90 -24.15 19.58
N THR A 54 -16.73 -23.12 19.56
CA THR A 54 -18.14 -23.20 19.96
C THR A 54 -19.10 -22.71 18.88
N ASN A 55 -18.61 -21.99 17.87
CA ASN A 55 -19.39 -21.47 16.73
C ASN A 55 -20.70 -20.79 17.13
N ASN A 56 -20.65 -19.94 18.16
CA ASN A 56 -21.81 -19.31 18.79
C ASN A 56 -21.70 -17.78 18.85
N LEU A 57 -21.11 -17.17 17.82
CA LEU A 57 -21.07 -15.71 17.70
C LEU A 57 -22.49 -15.17 17.45
N THR A 58 -22.81 -13.99 18.00
CA THR A 58 -24.04 -13.26 17.61
C THR A 58 -23.93 -12.73 16.19
N VAL A 59 -25.03 -12.22 15.62
CA VAL A 59 -25.03 -11.61 14.28
C VAL A 59 -24.05 -10.43 14.23
N GLU A 60 -24.08 -9.57 15.24
CA GLU A 60 -23.18 -8.41 15.34
C GLU A 60 -21.72 -8.84 15.51
N GLU A 61 -21.46 -9.88 16.31
CA GLU A 61 -20.12 -10.45 16.47
C GLU A 61 -19.62 -11.08 15.16
N GLU A 62 -20.50 -11.65 14.35
CA GLU A 62 -20.15 -12.19 13.03
C GLU A 62 -19.80 -11.08 12.03
N GLU A 63 -20.60 -10.02 11.97
CA GLU A 63 -20.28 -8.85 11.14
C GLU A 63 -18.95 -8.23 11.55
N ARG A 64 -18.73 -8.09 12.86
CA ARG A 64 -17.47 -7.59 13.42
C ARG A 64 -16.30 -8.51 13.11
N PHE A 65 -16.49 -9.82 13.23
CA PHE A 65 -15.46 -10.80 12.88
C PHE A 65 -15.10 -10.75 11.39
N LEU A 66 -16.09 -10.63 10.50
CA LEU A 66 -15.87 -10.48 9.06
C LEU A 66 -15.09 -9.21 8.72
N PHE A 67 -15.43 -8.09 9.36
CA PHE A 67 -14.67 -6.84 9.25
C PHE A 67 -13.22 -7.02 9.69
N LEU A 68 -12.98 -7.55 10.89
CA LEU A 68 -11.63 -7.74 11.43
C LEU A 68 -10.82 -8.75 10.60
N ASN A 69 -11.46 -9.76 10.03
CA ASN A 69 -10.79 -10.74 9.16
C ASN A 69 -10.25 -10.11 7.86
N LYS A 70 -10.74 -8.92 7.46
CA LYS A 70 -10.16 -8.14 6.35
C LYS A 70 -8.92 -7.34 6.76
N LEU A 71 -8.75 -7.06 8.06
CA LEU A 71 -7.71 -6.17 8.60
C LEU A 71 -6.60 -6.91 9.35
N CYS A 72 -6.86 -8.13 9.81
CA CYS A 72 -5.95 -8.92 10.64
C CYS A 72 -5.46 -10.16 9.87
N GLY A 73 -4.15 -10.43 9.94
CA GLY A 73 -3.56 -11.67 9.42
C GLY A 73 -3.31 -11.74 7.91
N PHE A 74 -3.48 -10.63 7.18
CA PHE A 74 -3.23 -10.54 5.75
C PHE A 74 -2.57 -9.21 5.38
N THR A 75 -1.93 -9.14 4.20
CA THR A 75 -1.46 -7.87 3.62
C THR A 75 -2.65 -6.97 3.32
N GLN A 76 -2.63 -5.76 3.88
CA GLN A 76 -3.65 -4.72 3.67
C GLN A 76 -3.19 -3.76 2.56
N TYR A 77 -4.13 -3.31 1.73
CA TYR A 77 -3.92 -2.41 0.60
C TYR A 77 -4.57 -1.06 0.90
N LEU A 78 -4.22 -0.02 0.13
CA LEU A 78 -4.85 1.30 0.25
C LEU A 78 -6.34 1.24 -0.05
N LEU A 79 -6.74 0.47 -1.07
CA LEU A 79 -8.14 0.25 -1.43
C LEU A 79 -8.52 -1.20 -1.17
N ASP A 80 -9.73 -1.42 -0.66
CA ASP A 80 -10.30 -2.76 -0.52
C ASP A 80 -10.97 -3.26 -1.82
N ASP A 81 -11.59 -4.43 -1.76
CA ASP A 81 -12.30 -5.05 -2.89
C ASP A 81 -13.55 -4.27 -3.35
N THR A 82 -13.96 -3.25 -2.59
CA THR A 82 -15.08 -2.34 -2.89
C THR A 82 -14.62 -0.94 -3.28
N ASN A 83 -13.32 -0.74 -3.54
CA ASN A 83 -12.68 0.57 -3.77
C ASN A 83 -12.81 1.55 -2.60
N GLN A 84 -13.06 1.07 -1.38
CA GLN A 84 -13.03 1.91 -0.20
C GLN A 84 -11.60 2.07 0.30
N PHE A 85 -11.27 3.30 0.68
CA PHE A 85 -9.97 3.61 1.26
C PHE A 85 -9.79 2.94 2.62
N HIS A 86 -8.57 2.49 2.88
CA HIS A 86 -8.15 1.97 4.16
C HIS A 86 -8.44 3.00 5.26
N TYR A 87 -8.98 2.56 6.39
CA TYR A 87 -9.49 3.46 7.45
C TYR A 87 -8.41 4.42 8.01
N SER A 88 -7.14 3.99 8.01
CA SER A 88 -6.00 4.80 8.47
C SER A 88 -5.33 5.60 7.36
N SER A 89 -5.91 5.63 6.16
CA SER A 89 -5.32 6.37 5.04
C SER A 89 -5.45 7.87 5.22
N LYS A 90 -4.36 8.57 4.92
CA LYS A 90 -4.27 10.02 4.90
C LYS A 90 -3.70 10.44 3.57
N LYS A 91 -4.46 11.25 2.83
CA LYS A 91 -3.94 11.92 1.64
C LYS A 91 -2.88 12.94 2.06
N THR A 92 -1.72 12.90 1.43
CA THR A 92 -0.63 13.85 1.68
C THR A 92 -0.61 14.94 0.62
N ASN A 93 -0.64 14.59 -0.68
CA ASN A 93 -0.56 15.56 -1.77
C ASN A 93 -1.41 15.16 -2.98
N THR A 94 -1.60 16.14 -3.87
CA THR A 94 -2.18 15.99 -5.20
C THR A 94 -1.27 16.72 -6.20
N PHE A 95 -0.84 16.04 -7.27
CA PHE A 95 0.02 16.61 -8.31
C PHE A 95 -0.62 16.43 -9.69
N ASN A 96 -0.72 17.53 -10.44
CA ASN A 96 -1.20 17.50 -11.82
C ASN A 96 -0.10 16.94 -12.76
N LEU A 97 -0.50 16.43 -13.92
CA LEU A 97 0.43 15.82 -14.89
C LEU A 97 1.60 16.74 -15.30
N THR A 98 1.41 18.06 -15.29
CA THR A 98 2.44 19.06 -15.63
C THR A 98 3.39 19.39 -14.49
N ASP A 99 3.17 18.83 -13.29
CA ASP A 99 4.01 19.08 -12.13
C ASP A 99 5.37 18.38 -12.29
N THR A 100 6.45 19.07 -11.90
CA THR A 100 7.80 18.51 -11.95
C THR A 100 7.98 17.27 -11.06
N LYS A 101 7.18 17.15 -9.98
CA LYS A 101 7.13 15.95 -9.13
C LYS A 101 6.57 14.74 -9.87
N VAL A 102 5.62 14.94 -10.79
CA VAL A 102 5.09 13.83 -11.61
C VAL A 102 6.13 13.35 -12.60
N GLU A 103 6.86 14.26 -13.25
CA GLU A 103 7.96 13.87 -14.13
C GLU A 103 9.11 13.18 -13.37
N LEU A 104 9.43 13.66 -12.16
CA LEU A 104 10.37 12.97 -11.27
C LEU A 104 9.89 11.56 -10.93
N LEU A 105 8.63 11.38 -10.51
CA LEU A 105 8.05 10.07 -10.22
C LEU A 105 8.16 9.13 -11.43
N LYS A 106 7.79 9.59 -12.63
CA LYS A 106 7.91 8.80 -13.86
C LYS A 106 9.35 8.36 -14.10
N ASN A 107 10.32 9.25 -13.92
CA ASN A 107 11.73 8.93 -14.09
C ASN A 107 12.23 7.92 -13.05
N ILE A 108 11.77 8.02 -11.80
CA ILE A 108 12.07 7.04 -10.76
C ILE A 108 11.55 5.65 -11.16
N LEU A 109 10.28 5.54 -11.57
CA LEU A 109 9.68 4.26 -11.97
C LEU A 109 10.28 3.68 -13.26
N ARG A 110 10.88 4.53 -14.11
CA ARG A 110 11.63 4.14 -15.32
C ARG A 110 13.07 3.71 -15.05
N THR A 111 13.54 3.73 -13.80
CA THR A 111 14.88 3.25 -13.45
C THR A 111 15.11 1.86 -14.04
N GLU A 112 16.27 1.69 -14.68
CA GLU A 112 16.66 0.40 -15.26
C GLU A 112 16.71 -0.68 -14.18
N ILE A 113 16.15 -1.86 -14.50
CA ILE A 113 16.10 -3.00 -13.60
C ILE A 113 17.34 -3.84 -13.81
N ILE A 114 18.27 -3.77 -12.85
CA ILE A 114 19.53 -4.53 -12.86
C ILE A 114 19.47 -5.61 -11.78
N ASP A 115 19.01 -5.27 -10.58
CA ASP A 115 18.91 -6.18 -9.44
C ASP A 115 17.58 -6.03 -8.72
N ILE A 116 16.81 -7.13 -8.69
CA ILE A 116 15.45 -7.18 -8.15
C ILE A 116 15.52 -7.61 -6.69
N PRO A 117 15.00 -6.82 -5.74
CA PRO A 117 14.90 -7.22 -4.34
C PRO A 117 14.17 -8.56 -4.16
N SER A 118 14.75 -9.47 -3.38
CA SER A 118 14.23 -10.82 -3.15
C SER A 118 13.99 -11.11 -1.66
N TRP A 119 13.29 -10.19 -1.00
CA TRP A 119 12.93 -10.34 0.41
C TRP A 119 11.83 -11.41 0.59
N MET A 120 11.97 -12.30 1.57
CA MET A 120 10.95 -13.30 1.92
C MET A 120 9.90 -12.77 2.92
N CYS A 121 9.76 -11.45 3.09
CA CYS A 121 8.78 -10.85 4.00
C CYS A 121 7.43 -10.59 3.30
N ALA A 122 6.35 -10.73 4.05
CA ALA A 122 5.05 -10.23 3.62
C ALA A 122 5.09 -8.69 3.63
N PRO A 123 4.64 -8.02 2.56
CA PRO A 123 4.72 -6.58 2.49
C PRO A 123 3.71 -5.94 3.45
N MET A 124 4.15 -4.85 4.08
CA MET A 124 3.31 -3.90 4.80
C MET A 124 3.32 -2.59 4.02
N TYR A 125 2.30 -2.39 3.18
CA TYR A 125 2.18 -1.17 2.40
C TYR A 125 1.82 -0.01 3.31
N ARG A 126 2.64 1.03 3.28
CA ARG A 126 2.40 2.23 4.09
C ARG A 126 2.36 3.50 3.25
N ASP A 127 2.83 3.44 2.01
CA ASP A 127 2.81 4.54 1.06
C ASP A 127 2.14 4.07 -0.23
N ALA A 128 1.46 4.98 -0.91
CA ALA A 128 0.80 4.66 -2.16
C ALA A 128 0.64 5.88 -3.07
N PHE A 129 0.59 5.61 -4.37
CA PHE A 129 0.13 6.53 -5.39
C PHE A 129 -1.25 6.10 -5.89
N VAL A 130 -2.13 7.07 -6.09
CA VAL A 130 -3.44 6.86 -6.74
C VAL A 130 -3.50 7.74 -7.97
N PHE A 131 -3.65 7.12 -9.13
CA PHE A 131 -3.66 7.80 -10.43
C PHE A 131 -5.11 7.97 -10.87
N PHE A 132 -5.47 9.18 -11.28
CA PHE A 132 -6.83 9.54 -11.66
C PHE A 132 -6.91 10.04 -13.11
N ASP A 133 -8.06 9.84 -13.74
CA ASP A 133 -8.38 10.44 -15.04
C ASP A 133 -8.90 11.89 -14.91
N LYS A 134 -9.46 12.47 -15.98
CA LYS A 134 -10.03 13.83 -15.97
C LYS A 134 -11.43 13.89 -15.36
N GLN A 135 -12.04 12.74 -15.11
CA GLN A 135 -13.39 12.57 -14.57
C GLN A 135 -13.33 12.13 -13.10
N ASP A 136 -12.16 12.26 -12.47
CA ASP A 136 -11.88 11.86 -11.08
C ASP A 136 -12.07 10.35 -10.80
N ASN A 137 -12.01 9.50 -11.84
CA ASN A 137 -12.01 8.05 -11.67
C ASN A 137 -10.59 7.55 -11.39
N ILE A 138 -10.48 6.58 -10.47
CA ILE A 138 -9.22 5.89 -10.20
C ILE A 138 -8.87 5.00 -11.40
N VAL A 139 -7.74 5.29 -12.04
CA VAL A 139 -7.18 4.51 -13.14
C VAL A 139 -6.34 3.35 -12.58
N SER A 140 -5.52 3.64 -11.58
CA SER A 140 -4.70 2.63 -10.91
C SER A 140 -4.27 3.12 -9.52
N VAL A 141 -3.97 2.16 -8.66
CA VAL A 141 -3.23 2.39 -7.41
C VAL A 141 -1.86 1.73 -7.55
N LEU A 142 -0.85 2.27 -6.87
CA LEU A 142 0.44 1.63 -6.67
C LEU A 142 0.75 1.63 -5.18
N ASN A 143 0.61 0.48 -4.53
CA ASN A 143 0.91 0.27 -3.11
C ASN A 143 2.39 -0.05 -2.95
N ILE A 144 3.06 0.58 -1.98
CA ILE A 144 4.51 0.54 -1.85
C ILE A 144 4.90 0.17 -0.42
N CYS A 145 5.73 -0.86 -0.29
CA CYS A 145 6.39 -1.24 0.94
C CYS A 145 7.88 -0.94 0.77
N LEU A 146 8.33 0.17 1.35
CA LEU A 146 9.73 0.58 1.26
C LEU A 146 10.67 -0.35 2.04
N SER A 147 10.19 -0.97 3.13
CA SER A 147 11.01 -1.87 3.97
C SER A 147 11.28 -3.22 3.32
N CYS A 148 10.28 -3.81 2.67
CA CYS A 148 10.41 -5.07 1.92
C CYS A 148 10.74 -4.83 0.44
N GLN A 149 10.89 -3.56 0.03
CA GLN A 149 11.14 -3.14 -1.35
C GLN A 149 10.18 -3.84 -2.32
N TYR A 150 8.89 -3.65 -2.09
CA TYR A 150 7.82 -4.36 -2.79
C TYR A 150 6.74 -3.40 -3.29
N MET A 151 6.17 -3.67 -4.47
CA MET A 151 5.07 -2.90 -5.04
C MET A 151 3.99 -3.78 -5.68
N GLU A 152 2.75 -3.36 -5.51
CA GLU A 152 1.58 -3.98 -6.15
C GLU A 152 0.51 -2.95 -6.51
N THR A 153 -0.15 -3.15 -7.65
CA THR A 153 -1.34 -2.36 -7.99
C THR A 153 -2.59 -2.88 -7.28
N SER A 154 -2.69 -4.21 -7.19
CA SER A 154 -3.70 -4.93 -6.42
C SER A 154 -3.12 -6.29 -6.02
N LYS A 155 -3.88 -7.06 -5.23
CA LYS A 155 -3.48 -8.39 -4.78
C LYS A 155 -2.99 -9.28 -5.93
N PHE A 156 -1.74 -9.75 -5.83
CA PHE A 156 -1.05 -10.62 -6.80
C PHE A 156 -0.66 -9.96 -8.14
N ASN A 157 -0.86 -8.64 -8.27
CA ASN A 157 -0.43 -7.86 -9.42
C ASN A 157 0.81 -7.05 -9.05
N HIS A 158 1.97 -7.70 -9.19
CA HIS A 158 3.26 -7.18 -8.78
C HIS A 158 3.86 -6.20 -9.78
N ILE A 159 4.48 -5.15 -9.25
CA ILE A 159 5.34 -4.26 -10.01
C ILE A 159 6.80 -4.57 -9.65
N THR A 160 7.57 -5.01 -10.65
CA THR A 160 8.98 -5.35 -10.50
C THR A 160 9.84 -4.11 -10.75
N SER A 161 10.80 -3.84 -9.86
CA SER A 161 11.70 -2.68 -9.95
C SER A 161 13.07 -2.99 -9.35
N ASP A 162 14.05 -2.17 -9.74
CA ASP A 162 15.39 -2.19 -9.16
C ASP A 162 15.38 -1.73 -7.68
N TRP A 163 16.31 -2.22 -6.86
CA TRP A 163 16.50 -1.71 -5.49
C TRP A 163 16.65 -0.18 -5.43
N LYS A 164 17.34 0.41 -6.41
CA LYS A 164 17.54 1.86 -6.51
C LYS A 164 16.22 2.63 -6.69
N THR A 165 15.23 2.01 -7.32
CA THR A 165 13.89 2.58 -7.47
C THR A 165 13.29 2.84 -6.09
N TYR A 166 13.42 1.90 -5.16
CA TYR A 166 12.87 2.03 -3.82
C TYR A 166 13.59 3.08 -2.98
N ASP A 167 14.91 3.21 -3.10
CA ASP A 167 15.66 4.27 -2.44
C ASP A 167 15.23 5.66 -2.94
N LEU A 168 15.05 5.80 -4.25
CA LEU A 168 14.56 7.04 -4.86
C LEU A 168 13.11 7.34 -4.44
N LEU A 169 12.23 6.33 -4.40
CA LEU A 169 10.86 6.48 -3.91
C LEU A 169 10.83 6.89 -2.45
N LYS A 170 11.71 6.33 -1.60
CA LYS A 170 11.83 6.74 -0.21
C LYS A 170 12.15 8.22 -0.08
N LEU A 171 13.17 8.69 -0.82
CA LEU A 171 13.55 10.11 -0.83
C LEU A 171 12.42 10.99 -1.36
N PHE A 172 11.75 10.56 -2.43
CA PHE A 172 10.60 11.25 -2.99
C PHE A 172 9.50 11.43 -1.96
N PHE A 173 9.09 10.36 -1.27
CA PHE A 173 8.04 10.41 -0.25
C PHE A 173 8.39 11.32 0.92
N ILE A 174 9.62 11.27 1.41
CA ILE A 174 10.07 12.18 2.48
C ILE A 174 10.02 13.64 2.03
N ASP A 175 10.49 13.91 0.81
CA ASP A 175 10.53 15.27 0.24
C ASP A 175 9.11 15.87 0.08
N ILE A 176 8.11 15.03 -0.24
CA ILE A 176 6.71 15.46 -0.31
C ILE A 176 5.97 15.35 1.03
N GLY A 177 6.68 15.12 2.15
CA GLY A 177 6.11 15.23 3.50
C GLY A 177 5.44 13.96 4.05
N HIS A 178 5.69 12.78 3.48
CA HIS A 178 5.27 11.53 4.12
C HIS A 178 6.14 11.23 5.35
N GLU A 179 5.52 10.66 6.38
CA GLU A 179 6.17 10.26 7.64
C GLU A 179 6.96 8.95 7.47
N VAL A 180 7.80 8.85 6.45
CA VAL A 180 8.61 7.65 6.20
C VAL A 180 9.71 7.57 7.23
N GLU A 181 9.82 6.41 7.90
CA GLU A 181 10.88 6.16 8.86
C GLU A 181 12.26 6.21 8.17
N ASP A 182 13.06 7.21 8.55
CA ASP A 182 14.45 7.33 8.12
C ASP A 182 15.39 7.25 9.34
N PRO A 183 15.97 6.06 9.61
CA PRO A 183 16.91 5.91 10.72
C PRO A 183 18.18 6.76 10.54
N LYS A 184 18.47 7.29 9.34
CA LYS A 184 19.63 8.16 9.10
C LYS A 184 19.33 9.65 9.29
N ARG A 185 18.05 10.06 9.19
CA ARG A 185 17.63 11.48 9.30
C ARG A 185 17.14 11.84 10.70
N PHE A 186 16.73 10.84 11.47
CA PHE A 186 16.39 10.95 12.88
C PHE A 186 17.19 9.92 13.68
N PRO A 187 18.49 10.17 13.94
CA PRO A 187 19.18 9.40 14.97
C PRO A 187 18.50 9.73 16.31
N GLY A 188 17.90 8.72 16.94
CA GLY A 188 17.44 8.81 18.32
C GLY A 188 18.59 9.07 19.29
#